data_AF-A0A972IKI0-F1
#
_entry.id   AF-A0A972IKI0-F1
#
_cell.length_a   1.000
_cell.length_b   1.000
_cell.length_c   1.000
_cell.angle_alpha   90.00
_cell.angle_beta   90.00
_cell.angle_gamma   90.00
#
_symmetry.space_group_name_H-M   'P 1'
#
loop_
_entity.id
_entity.type
_entity.pdbx_description
1 polymer ?
#
loop_
_entity_poly.entity_id
_entity_poly.type
_entity_poly.pdbx_seq_one_letter_code
_entity_poly.pdbx_strand_id
1 'polypeptide(L)'
;MFSRMTCLVSLVLLLALGGGASALISWDDGGPDSLWSTPQNWNTDTVPTETDPASIDMPENTHCVVQEGIEAICETLRVGNGGVLTNLDITGGSLTASGAYVGVDSPSGHGVLNVSGGLFATGSLQLGWDGIGTLNMTGGVIELEDELVIPGLAGTGTANLRGGTVYAADLRMTSAKGLMDVGAGTLILDGDDTATLQTYIDNGWIIAYRGQGVLHLDYDVTNPGRTTLTATALLDPHPADGALVSPGQVTLSWTLPDPCVPGEPVLVDVYFTDDYQALVDFTNPEAIQVVSAQNVTSVTVQAERKTRYYWAVDTYVGSENDPIYGPIFTFLSDNLVPQVDAGPDIVTWLEGGPRTGALDATVTDDGTVMPYTVVWTVKTEPAKGDAMIETPNAEDTNVMLAATGQYVLQLAAFDGEYIGTDAVTINVYNNPCEAAQSLPGYVPPVGDLNGDCRVDELDRALLEEHWLEDSTLTDDWFAVE
;
A
#
# COMPACT_ATOMS: atom_id res chain seq x y z
N MET A 1 66.99 47.15 -26.20
CA MET A 1 67.08 46.90 -27.65
C MET A 1 67.04 45.39 -27.84
N PHE A 2 66.25 44.90 -28.81
CA PHE A 2 65.88 43.50 -29.13
C PHE A 2 64.85 42.86 -28.19
N SER A 3 63.82 42.15 -28.63
CA SER A 3 63.13 41.99 -29.92
C SER A 3 61.80 41.27 -29.60
N ARG A 4 60.69 41.61 -30.27
CA ARG A 4 59.47 40.79 -30.27
C ARG A 4 59.75 39.48 -31.01
N MET A 5 59.20 38.37 -30.54
CA MET A 5 58.82 37.24 -31.39
C MET A 5 57.62 36.52 -30.79
N THR A 6 56.58 36.45 -31.61
CA THR A 6 55.28 35.79 -31.44
C THR A 6 55.42 34.28 -31.28
N CYS A 7 54.60 33.68 -30.43
CA CYS A 7 54.20 32.28 -30.55
C CYS A 7 52.69 32.18 -30.31
N LEU A 8 51.97 31.72 -31.35
CA LEU A 8 50.54 31.40 -31.32
C LEU A 8 50.30 30.29 -30.28
N VAL A 9 49.27 30.46 -29.44
CA VAL A 9 48.62 29.35 -28.75
C VAL A 9 47.18 29.30 -29.25
N SER A 10 46.86 28.18 -29.90
CA SER A 10 45.58 27.88 -30.52
C SER A 10 44.45 27.90 -29.50
N LEU A 11 43.41 28.68 -29.81
CA LEU A 11 42.12 28.64 -29.12
C LEU A 11 41.38 27.38 -29.58
N VAL A 12 41.39 26.32 -28.77
CA VAL A 12 40.48 25.19 -28.94
C VAL A 12 39.13 25.63 -28.38
N LEU A 13 38.21 25.98 -29.29
CA LEU A 13 36.81 26.20 -28.99
C LEU A 13 36.19 24.82 -28.68
N LEU A 14 36.14 24.46 -27.40
CA LEU A 14 35.26 23.40 -26.93
C LEU A 14 33.83 23.92 -27.07
N LEU A 15 33.18 23.56 -28.17
CA LEU A 15 31.73 23.57 -28.27
C LEU A 15 31.21 22.60 -27.20
N ALA A 16 30.82 23.16 -26.05
CA ALA A 16 29.80 22.53 -25.24
C ALA A 16 28.53 22.46 -26.10
N LEU A 17 28.17 21.25 -26.52
CA LEU A 17 26.86 20.95 -27.05
C LEU A 17 25.86 21.32 -25.96
N GLY A 18 25.23 22.49 -26.10
CA GLY A 18 24.08 22.83 -25.28
C GLY A 18 23.00 21.80 -25.55
N GLY A 19 22.63 21.03 -24.53
CA GLY A 19 21.32 20.39 -24.52
C GLY A 19 20.30 21.50 -24.76
N GLY A 20 19.45 21.32 -25.77
CA GLY A 20 18.43 22.31 -26.10
C GLY A 20 17.56 22.54 -24.87
N ALA A 21 17.45 23.78 -24.40
CA ALA A 21 16.37 24.13 -23.50
C ALA A 21 15.07 23.91 -24.28
N SER A 22 14.29 22.88 -23.94
CA SER A 22 12.96 22.73 -24.50
C SER A 22 12.09 23.89 -24.02
N ALA A 23 11.21 24.38 -24.89
CA ALA A 23 10.30 25.44 -24.52
C ALA A 23 9.16 24.87 -23.67
N LEU A 24 8.76 25.61 -22.63
CA LEU A 24 7.61 25.26 -21.79
C LEU A 24 6.35 25.08 -22.66
N ILE A 25 5.76 23.88 -22.61
CA ILE A 25 4.47 23.59 -23.24
C ILE A 25 3.38 23.88 -22.19
N SER A 26 2.42 24.71 -22.55
CA SER A 26 1.41 25.21 -21.61
C SER A 26 0.04 24.68 -21.97
N TRP A 27 -0.66 24.15 -20.97
CA TRP A 27 -2.06 23.81 -21.06
C TRP A 27 -2.86 25.08 -21.38
N ASP A 28 -3.76 24.97 -22.35
CA ASP A 28 -4.66 26.05 -22.73
C ASP A 28 -6.11 25.59 -22.90
N ASP A 29 -6.38 24.29 -22.70
CA ASP A 29 -7.71 23.69 -22.76
C ASP A 29 -8.42 23.99 -24.10
N GLY A 30 -7.64 24.11 -25.19
CA GLY A 30 -8.12 24.52 -26.51
C GLY A 30 -8.85 23.44 -27.31
N GLY A 31 -8.80 22.18 -26.87
CA GLY A 31 -9.35 21.03 -27.54
C GLY A 31 -10.81 20.72 -27.19
N PRO A 32 -11.34 19.59 -27.70
CA PRO A 32 -12.74 19.18 -27.50
C PRO A 32 -13.02 18.51 -26.15
N ASP A 33 -11.98 18.22 -25.37
CA ASP A 33 -11.99 17.52 -24.09
C ASP A 33 -10.91 18.11 -23.19
N SER A 34 -10.76 17.63 -21.96
CA SER A 34 -9.70 18.08 -21.04
C SER A 34 -8.65 17.00 -20.78
N LEU A 35 -8.42 16.09 -21.74
CA LEU A 35 -7.47 14.99 -21.59
C LEU A 35 -6.04 15.43 -21.87
N TRP A 36 -5.08 15.00 -21.04
CA TRP A 36 -3.64 15.25 -21.23
C TRP A 36 -3.16 14.83 -22.63
N SER A 37 -3.67 13.70 -23.11
CA SER A 37 -3.29 13.08 -24.38
C SER A 37 -3.80 13.81 -25.64
N THR A 38 -4.66 14.81 -25.49
CA THR A 38 -5.23 15.55 -26.62
C THR A 38 -4.29 16.71 -26.99
N PRO A 39 -3.66 16.69 -28.18
CA PRO A 39 -2.66 17.70 -28.53
C PRO A 39 -3.19 19.13 -28.50
N GLN A 40 -4.46 19.34 -28.87
CA GLN A 40 -5.12 20.65 -28.95
C GLN A 40 -5.38 21.31 -27.59
N ASN A 41 -5.19 20.59 -26.48
CA ASN A 41 -5.27 21.17 -25.14
C ASN A 41 -3.96 21.83 -24.69
N TRP A 42 -2.94 21.76 -25.54
CA TRP A 42 -1.65 22.37 -25.34
C TRP A 42 -1.44 23.48 -26.37
N ASN A 43 -0.86 24.60 -25.94
CA ASN A 43 -0.69 25.80 -26.75
C ASN A 43 0.15 25.62 -28.03
N THR A 44 0.91 24.54 -28.13
CA THR A 44 1.70 24.17 -29.31
C THR A 44 0.99 23.15 -30.21
N ASP A 45 -0.24 22.76 -29.89
CA ASP A 45 -0.98 21.64 -30.50
C ASP A 45 -0.18 20.32 -30.46
N THR A 46 0.64 20.12 -29.42
CA THR A 46 1.48 18.93 -29.22
C THR A 46 1.48 18.49 -27.76
N VAL A 47 1.32 17.19 -27.53
CA VAL A 47 1.42 16.60 -26.18
C VAL A 47 2.88 16.65 -25.69
N PRO A 48 3.15 17.04 -24.44
CA PRO A 48 4.48 17.02 -23.85
C PRO A 48 5.13 15.63 -23.89
N THR A 49 6.46 15.62 -24.01
CA THR A 49 7.30 14.43 -23.93
C THR A 49 8.28 14.52 -22.75
N GLU A 50 9.06 13.47 -22.49
CA GLU A 50 10.06 13.40 -21.40
C GLU A 50 11.10 14.53 -21.40
N THR A 51 11.24 15.28 -22.49
CA THR A 51 12.15 16.44 -22.59
C THR A 51 11.46 17.79 -22.44
N ASP A 52 10.13 17.80 -22.34
CA ASP A 52 9.33 19.01 -22.37
C ASP A 52 8.80 19.36 -20.96
N PRO A 53 9.10 20.57 -20.45
CA PRO A 53 8.41 21.08 -19.27
C PRO A 53 6.93 21.33 -19.60
N ALA A 54 6.03 20.78 -18.81
CA ALA A 54 4.58 20.90 -18.95
C ALA A 54 4.00 21.83 -17.87
N SER A 55 3.13 22.77 -18.28
CA SER A 55 2.57 23.78 -17.39
C SER A 55 1.05 23.84 -17.45
N ILE A 56 0.39 23.50 -16.34
CA ILE A 56 -1.07 23.61 -16.17
C ILE A 56 -1.34 24.82 -15.27
N ASP A 57 -1.09 26.01 -15.80
CA ASP A 57 -1.18 27.28 -15.05
C ASP A 57 -2.37 28.14 -15.48
N MET A 58 -3.01 27.80 -16.60
CA MET A 58 -4.18 28.46 -17.17
C MET A 58 -4.98 27.46 -18.01
N PRO A 59 -6.26 27.76 -18.36
CA PRO A 59 -7.07 28.85 -17.81
C PRO A 59 -7.43 28.64 -16.32
N GLU A 60 -7.94 29.68 -15.67
CA GLU A 60 -8.42 29.58 -14.27
C GLU A 60 -9.49 28.48 -14.16
N ASN A 61 -9.35 27.66 -13.13
CA ASN A 61 -10.20 26.52 -12.81
C ASN A 61 -10.24 25.43 -13.91
N THR A 62 -9.15 25.27 -14.67
CA THR A 62 -9.01 24.13 -15.58
C THR A 62 -8.83 22.81 -14.82
N HIS A 63 -9.13 21.71 -15.50
CA HIS A 63 -9.06 20.33 -15.02
C HIS A 63 -8.38 19.46 -16.08
N CYS A 64 -7.04 19.47 -16.11
CA CYS A 64 -6.30 18.55 -16.98
C CYS A 64 -6.48 17.12 -16.45
N VAL A 65 -6.85 16.16 -17.30
CA VAL A 65 -7.20 14.79 -16.87
C VAL A 65 -6.23 13.77 -17.44
N VAL A 66 -5.69 12.92 -16.57
CA VAL A 66 -5.07 11.64 -16.90
C VAL A 66 -6.00 10.53 -16.42
N GLN A 67 -6.49 9.71 -17.34
CA GLN A 67 -7.43 8.63 -17.07
C GLN A 67 -6.88 7.30 -17.56
N GLU A 68 -7.59 6.21 -17.26
CA GLU A 68 -7.21 4.86 -17.69
C GLU A 68 -6.88 4.79 -19.19
N GLY A 69 -5.74 4.17 -19.51
CA GLY A 69 -5.21 4.06 -20.87
C GLY A 69 -4.40 5.26 -21.36
N ILE A 70 -4.21 6.31 -20.56
CA ILE A 70 -3.29 7.42 -20.85
C ILE A 70 -1.95 7.19 -20.17
N GLU A 71 -0.86 7.24 -20.95
CA GLU A 71 0.52 7.32 -20.47
C GLU A 71 1.03 8.75 -20.69
N ALA A 72 0.95 9.58 -19.66
CA ALA A 72 1.44 10.96 -19.67
C ALA A 72 2.91 11.01 -19.25
N ILE A 73 3.69 11.85 -19.91
CA ILE A 73 5.11 12.05 -19.58
C ILE A 73 5.49 13.51 -19.82
N CYS A 74 6.33 14.05 -18.94
CA CYS A 74 6.94 15.37 -19.10
C CYS A 74 8.31 15.42 -18.41
N GLU A 75 9.12 16.43 -18.69
CA GLU A 75 10.36 16.67 -17.96
C GLU A 75 10.05 17.23 -16.56
N THR A 76 9.42 18.40 -16.51
CA THR A 76 8.96 19.05 -15.28
C THR A 76 7.46 19.27 -15.35
N LEU A 77 6.74 18.91 -14.29
CA LEU A 77 5.32 19.20 -14.13
C LEU A 77 5.11 20.46 -13.28
N ARG A 78 4.37 21.44 -13.81
CA ARG A 78 3.93 22.64 -13.08
C ARG A 78 2.41 22.71 -13.04
N VAL A 79 1.83 22.89 -11.85
CA VAL A 79 0.37 23.04 -11.68
C VAL A 79 0.08 24.26 -10.81
N GLY A 80 -0.63 25.23 -11.36
CA GLY A 80 -1.12 26.41 -10.62
C GLY A 80 -0.02 27.38 -10.22
N ASN A 81 1.08 27.43 -10.96
CA ASN A 81 2.21 28.31 -10.70
C ASN A 81 2.02 29.73 -11.30
N GLY A 82 1.06 29.90 -12.22
CA GLY A 82 0.81 31.15 -12.97
C GLY A 82 -0.02 32.22 -12.26
N GLY A 83 -0.51 31.96 -11.04
CA GLY A 83 -1.21 32.95 -10.22
C GLY A 83 -2.74 32.83 -10.17
N VAL A 84 -3.29 31.74 -10.69
CA VAL A 84 -4.72 31.36 -10.61
C VAL A 84 -4.86 29.94 -10.07
N LEU A 85 -6.09 29.54 -9.73
CA LEU A 85 -6.41 28.16 -9.38
C LEU A 85 -6.41 27.29 -10.63
N THR A 86 -5.67 26.18 -10.64
CA THR A 86 -5.77 25.14 -11.67
C THR A 86 -5.63 23.74 -11.07
N ASN A 87 -6.17 22.75 -11.78
CA ASN A 87 -6.25 21.37 -11.31
C ASN A 87 -5.62 20.41 -12.32
N LEU A 88 -4.95 19.39 -11.79
CA LEU A 88 -4.59 18.16 -12.50
C LEU A 88 -5.29 16.99 -11.81
N ASP A 89 -6.07 16.23 -12.57
CA ASP A 89 -6.87 15.10 -12.10
C ASP A 89 -6.30 13.79 -12.67
N ILE A 90 -5.66 13.00 -11.82
CA ILE A 90 -5.19 11.65 -12.14
C ILE A 90 -6.23 10.66 -11.60
N THR A 91 -7.02 10.13 -12.53
CA THR A 91 -8.15 9.23 -12.26
C THR A 91 -7.84 7.78 -12.62
N GLY A 92 -6.77 7.56 -13.39
CA GLY A 92 -6.29 6.27 -13.87
C GLY A 92 -5.02 6.47 -14.70
N GLY A 93 -4.57 5.44 -15.42
CA GLY A 93 -3.40 5.55 -16.29
C GLY A 93 -2.11 5.85 -15.52
N SER A 94 -1.13 6.48 -16.19
CA SER A 94 0.14 6.87 -15.58
C SER A 94 0.57 8.28 -15.96
N LEU A 95 1.26 8.98 -15.05
CA LEU A 95 1.98 10.21 -15.32
C LEU A 95 3.38 10.12 -14.74
N THR A 96 4.40 10.38 -15.57
CA THR A 96 5.81 10.40 -15.16
C THR A 96 6.43 11.78 -15.38
N ALA A 97 7.14 12.31 -14.38
CA ALA A 97 7.88 13.57 -14.47
C ALA A 97 9.21 13.52 -13.70
N SER A 98 10.25 14.23 -14.11
CA SER A 98 11.49 14.32 -13.28
C SER A 98 11.29 15.13 -12.00
N GLY A 99 10.35 16.07 -11.99
CA GLY A 99 9.95 16.78 -10.78
C GLY A 99 8.59 17.46 -10.94
N ALA A 100 7.88 17.65 -9.83
CA ALA A 100 6.54 18.22 -9.83
C ALA A 100 6.38 19.36 -8.82
N TYR A 101 5.86 20.48 -9.31
CA TYR A 101 5.75 21.73 -8.57
C TYR A 101 4.31 22.24 -8.61
N VAL A 102 3.64 22.22 -7.45
CA VAL A 102 2.24 22.58 -7.30
C VAL A 102 2.12 23.85 -6.46
N GLY A 103 1.72 24.96 -7.09
CA GLY A 103 1.59 26.27 -6.43
C GLY A 103 2.92 26.86 -5.94
N VAL A 104 3.98 26.77 -6.73
CA VAL A 104 5.36 27.05 -6.31
C VAL A 104 5.85 28.45 -6.68
N ASP A 105 5.59 28.94 -7.90
CA ASP A 105 6.35 30.08 -8.45
C ASP A 105 5.74 31.48 -8.19
N SER A 106 4.52 31.56 -7.65
CA SER A 106 3.82 32.83 -7.42
C SER A 106 3.07 32.81 -6.07
N PRO A 107 3.06 33.91 -5.29
CA PRO A 107 2.28 34.01 -4.06
C PRO A 107 0.76 33.87 -4.27
N SER A 108 0.28 34.16 -5.49
CA SER A 108 -1.12 33.96 -5.87
C SER A 108 -1.36 32.66 -6.61
N GLY A 109 -0.32 31.86 -6.86
CA GLY A 109 -0.45 30.56 -7.50
C GLY A 109 -1.23 29.60 -6.61
N HIS A 110 -2.17 28.86 -7.19
CA HIS A 110 -2.93 27.85 -6.49
C HIS A 110 -3.04 26.59 -7.35
N GLY A 111 -2.18 25.61 -7.08
CA GLY A 111 -2.21 24.32 -7.74
C GLY A 111 -2.96 23.29 -6.92
N VAL A 112 -3.80 22.50 -7.58
CA VAL A 112 -4.47 21.34 -6.98
C VAL A 112 -4.13 20.11 -7.80
N LEU A 113 -3.57 19.10 -7.13
CA LEU A 113 -3.33 17.78 -7.67
C LEU A 113 -4.33 16.82 -7.03
N ASN A 114 -5.24 16.25 -7.83
CA ASN A 114 -6.20 15.25 -7.39
C ASN A 114 -5.77 13.88 -7.92
N VAL A 115 -5.59 12.91 -7.03
CA VAL A 115 -5.22 11.53 -7.37
C VAL A 115 -6.27 10.59 -6.79
N SER A 116 -7.07 9.99 -7.67
CA SER A 116 -8.15 9.05 -7.30
C SER A 116 -7.91 7.64 -7.84
N GLY A 117 -6.96 7.48 -8.76
CA GLY A 117 -6.53 6.21 -9.35
C GLY A 117 -5.22 6.41 -10.13
N GLY A 118 -4.73 5.33 -10.76
CA GLY A 118 -3.51 5.38 -11.57
C GLY A 118 -2.21 5.50 -10.80
N LEU A 119 -1.12 5.73 -11.52
CA LEU A 119 0.24 5.92 -11.01
C LEU A 119 0.74 7.33 -11.34
N PHE A 120 1.22 8.06 -10.34
CA PHE A 120 2.00 9.27 -10.54
C PHE A 120 3.42 9.06 -10.03
N ALA A 121 4.38 8.96 -10.94
CA ALA A 121 5.79 8.77 -10.62
C ALA A 121 6.57 10.07 -10.86
N THR A 122 7.30 10.56 -9.86
CA THR A 122 8.19 11.71 -10.06
C THR A 122 9.42 11.69 -9.18
N GLY A 123 10.42 12.54 -9.44
CA GLY A 123 11.57 12.68 -8.55
C GLY A 123 11.15 13.25 -7.20
N SER A 124 10.96 14.57 -7.15
CA SER A 124 10.38 15.25 -5.97
C SER A 124 8.99 15.81 -6.27
N LEU A 125 8.11 15.79 -5.27
CA LEU A 125 6.82 16.49 -5.31
C LEU A 125 6.82 17.62 -4.28
N GLN A 126 6.59 18.84 -4.76
CA GLN A 126 6.60 20.02 -3.92
C GLN A 126 5.26 20.76 -3.91
N LEU A 127 4.71 20.94 -2.71
CA LEU A 127 3.45 21.63 -2.49
C LEU A 127 3.70 22.98 -1.85
N GLY A 128 3.32 24.06 -2.54
CA GLY A 128 3.25 25.41 -1.96
C GLY A 128 4.60 25.99 -1.53
N TRP A 129 5.46 26.39 -2.47
CA TRP A 129 6.70 27.09 -2.14
C TRP A 129 6.48 28.55 -1.79
N ASP A 130 5.85 29.31 -2.69
CA ASP A 130 5.45 30.71 -2.48
C ASP A 130 3.92 30.85 -2.49
N GLY A 131 3.24 30.04 -3.30
CA GLY A 131 1.78 29.98 -3.43
C GLY A 131 1.13 28.88 -2.58
N ILE A 132 0.01 28.37 -3.06
CA ILE A 132 -0.80 27.33 -2.43
C ILE A 132 -0.71 26.05 -3.28
N GLY A 133 -0.16 24.98 -2.70
CA GLY A 133 -0.15 23.66 -3.30
C GLY A 133 -1.01 22.70 -2.50
N THR A 134 -1.97 22.05 -3.17
CA THR A 134 -2.84 21.06 -2.54
C THR A 134 -2.72 19.73 -3.26
N LEU A 135 -2.46 18.66 -2.51
CA LEU A 135 -2.64 17.27 -2.93
C LEU A 135 -3.91 16.71 -2.27
N ASN A 136 -4.82 16.20 -3.07
CA ASN A 136 -5.97 15.42 -2.63
C ASN A 136 -5.84 14.00 -3.16
N MET A 137 -5.71 13.03 -2.27
CA MET A 137 -5.56 11.63 -2.64
C MET A 137 -6.72 10.81 -2.08
N THR A 138 -7.50 10.17 -2.95
CA THR A 138 -8.60 9.26 -2.59
C THR A 138 -8.34 7.83 -3.07
N GLY A 139 -7.28 7.62 -3.86
CA GLY A 139 -6.86 6.34 -4.40
C GLY A 139 -5.57 6.50 -5.21
N GLY A 140 -5.19 5.47 -5.96
CA GLY A 140 -3.98 5.47 -6.79
C GLY A 140 -2.68 5.33 -5.99
N VAL A 141 -1.56 5.50 -6.69
CA VAL A 141 -0.21 5.44 -6.14
C VAL A 141 0.58 6.67 -6.57
N ILE A 142 1.27 7.30 -5.62
CA ILE A 142 2.32 8.30 -5.92
C ILE A 142 3.66 7.67 -5.55
N GLU A 143 4.59 7.63 -6.49
CA GLU A 143 5.96 7.17 -6.27
C GLU A 143 6.93 8.34 -6.45
N LEU A 144 7.65 8.68 -5.37
CA LEU A 144 8.68 9.71 -5.37
C LEU A 144 10.05 9.06 -5.24
N GLU A 145 10.97 9.36 -6.16
CA GLU A 145 12.37 8.92 -6.04
C GLU A 145 13.12 9.66 -4.93
N ASP A 146 12.69 10.89 -4.62
CA ASP A 146 13.29 11.79 -3.63
C ASP A 146 12.25 12.24 -2.58
N GLU A 147 12.06 13.56 -2.39
CA GLU A 147 11.32 14.14 -1.26
C GLU A 147 9.87 14.50 -1.62
N LEU A 148 8.96 14.29 -0.67
CA LEU A 148 7.69 15.03 -0.58
C LEU A 148 7.91 16.29 0.28
N VAL A 149 7.61 17.48 -0.23
CA VAL A 149 7.87 18.74 0.50
C VAL A 149 6.57 19.54 0.77
N ILE A 150 6.28 19.81 2.05
CA ILE A 150 5.01 20.43 2.52
C ILE A 150 5.22 21.39 3.72
N PRO A 151 5.18 22.72 3.58
CA PRO A 151 5.20 23.46 2.32
C PRO A 151 6.64 23.50 1.79
N GLY A 152 6.83 23.99 0.57
CA GLY A 152 8.15 24.20 -0.01
C GLY A 152 9.01 25.22 0.75
N LEU A 153 8.42 26.36 1.11
CA LEU A 153 9.10 27.45 1.82
C LEU A 153 8.11 28.38 2.56
N ALA A 154 7.73 29.52 1.96
CA ALA A 154 6.92 30.57 2.58
C ALA A 154 5.41 30.46 2.26
N GLY A 155 5.08 29.63 1.27
CA GLY A 155 3.73 29.31 0.81
C GLY A 155 2.97 28.39 1.77
N THR A 156 1.88 27.83 1.25
CA THR A 156 0.99 26.92 1.99
C THR A 156 0.90 25.60 1.23
N GLY A 157 1.21 24.50 1.90
CA GLY A 157 1.21 23.17 1.32
C GLY A 157 0.25 22.29 2.11
N THR A 158 -0.63 21.59 1.42
CA THR A 158 -1.59 20.67 2.05
C THR A 158 -1.58 19.34 1.33
N ALA A 159 -1.48 18.23 2.08
CA ALA A 159 -1.72 16.88 1.56
C ALA A 159 -2.87 16.22 2.34
N ASN A 160 -3.94 15.87 1.63
CA ASN A 160 -5.09 15.14 2.16
C ASN A 160 -5.03 13.69 1.69
N LEU A 161 -4.64 12.76 2.57
CA LEU A 161 -4.49 11.34 2.25
C LEU A 161 -5.74 10.57 2.67
N ARG A 162 -6.82 10.66 1.89
CA ARG A 162 -8.10 9.97 2.14
C ARG A 162 -8.15 8.55 1.54
N GLY A 163 -7.14 8.15 0.78
CA GLY A 163 -6.96 6.82 0.23
C GLY A 163 -5.68 6.76 -0.58
N GLY A 164 -5.36 5.58 -1.11
CA GLY A 164 -4.14 5.35 -1.89
C GLY A 164 -2.84 5.40 -1.08
N THR A 165 -1.71 5.29 -1.78
CA THR A 165 -0.39 5.17 -1.14
C THR A 165 0.62 6.14 -1.74
N VAL A 166 1.33 6.88 -0.89
CA VAL A 166 2.49 7.68 -1.28
C VAL A 166 3.76 6.97 -0.82
N TYR A 167 4.65 6.68 -1.76
CA TYR A 167 6.02 6.26 -1.51
C TYR A 167 6.96 7.45 -1.72
N ALA A 168 7.88 7.68 -0.79
CA ALA A 168 8.92 8.70 -0.94
C ALA A 168 10.20 8.31 -0.22
N ALA A 169 11.33 8.91 -0.59
CA ALA A 169 12.57 8.75 0.16
C ALA A 169 12.54 9.53 1.49
N ASP A 170 11.90 10.71 1.52
CA ASP A 170 11.78 11.55 2.73
C ASP A 170 10.51 12.42 2.66
N LEU A 171 10.00 12.84 3.83
CA LEU A 171 8.99 13.89 4.00
C LEU A 171 9.62 15.12 4.65
N ARG A 172 9.69 16.22 3.92
CA ARG A 172 10.20 17.49 4.43
C ARG A 172 9.10 18.50 4.68
N MET A 173 8.80 18.75 5.96
CA MET A 173 7.91 19.84 6.36
C MET A 173 8.71 21.05 6.84
N THR A 174 8.57 22.18 6.14
CA THR A 174 9.49 23.33 6.33
C THR A 174 8.94 24.43 7.24
N SER A 175 7.63 24.48 7.49
CA SER A 175 7.02 25.48 8.36
C SER A 175 5.61 25.07 8.81
N ALA A 176 5.05 25.81 9.78
CA ALA A 176 3.68 25.62 10.28
C ALA A 176 2.56 25.94 9.28
N LYS A 177 2.89 26.33 8.04
CA LYS A 177 1.93 26.46 6.94
C LYS A 177 1.81 25.17 6.12
N GLY A 178 2.55 24.12 6.47
CA GLY A 178 2.39 22.79 5.91
C GLY A 178 1.40 22.00 6.74
N LEU A 179 0.52 21.26 6.07
CA LEU A 179 -0.39 20.34 6.70
C LEU A 179 -0.46 19.03 5.92
N MET A 180 -0.30 17.91 6.62
CA MET A 180 -0.71 16.60 6.14
C MET A 180 -1.85 16.09 7.00
N ASP A 181 -2.98 15.75 6.38
CA ASP A 181 -4.14 15.16 7.04
C ASP A 181 -4.32 13.73 6.53
N VAL A 182 -4.00 12.78 7.40
CA VAL A 182 -4.02 11.33 7.11
C VAL A 182 -5.40 10.77 7.46
N GLY A 183 -6.07 10.22 6.46
CA GLY A 183 -7.28 9.39 6.59
C GLY A 183 -6.97 7.94 6.27
N ALA A 184 -7.73 7.31 5.37
CA ALA A 184 -7.46 5.96 4.89
C ALA A 184 -6.26 5.84 3.92
N GLY A 185 -5.60 6.95 3.57
CA GLY A 185 -4.37 6.90 2.79
C GLY A 185 -3.15 6.50 3.63
N THR A 186 -2.10 6.04 2.95
CA THR A 186 -0.85 5.59 3.60
C THR A 186 0.34 6.38 3.07
N LEU A 187 1.24 6.80 3.97
CA LEU A 187 2.57 7.29 3.63
C LEU A 187 3.62 6.23 3.99
N ILE A 188 4.52 5.93 3.04
CA ILE A 188 5.63 4.99 3.23
C ILE A 188 6.94 5.71 2.87
N LEU A 189 7.87 5.75 3.81
CA LEU A 189 9.19 6.36 3.64
C LEU A 189 10.31 5.31 3.68
N ASP A 190 11.36 5.51 2.89
CA ASP A 190 12.55 4.66 2.91
C ASP A 190 13.40 4.91 4.16
N GLY A 191 13.73 3.84 4.90
CA GLY A 191 14.50 3.95 6.13
C GLY A 191 13.66 4.26 7.37
N ASP A 192 14.34 4.66 8.45
CA ASP A 192 13.74 4.96 9.76
C ASP A 192 13.62 6.48 9.98
N ASP A 193 12.45 7.02 9.67
CA ASP A 193 12.08 8.43 9.82
C ASP A 193 11.12 8.67 10.99
N THR A 194 10.96 7.68 11.88
CA THR A 194 9.99 7.72 12.97
C THR A 194 10.18 8.94 13.88
N ALA A 195 11.43 9.31 14.20
CA ALA A 195 11.73 10.47 15.03
C ALA A 195 11.39 11.81 14.34
N THR A 196 11.63 11.90 13.03
CA THR A 196 11.33 13.09 12.23
C THR A 196 9.81 13.27 12.12
N LEU A 197 9.09 12.20 11.75
CA LEU A 197 7.63 12.23 11.66
C LEU A 197 6.99 12.53 13.02
N GLN A 198 7.48 11.94 14.11
CA GLN A 198 6.98 12.25 15.45
C GLN A 198 7.10 13.75 15.78
N THR A 199 8.18 14.40 15.36
CA THR A 199 8.35 15.84 15.56
C THR A 199 7.29 16.64 14.80
N TYR A 200 6.94 16.26 13.57
CA TYR A 200 5.89 16.92 12.80
C TYR A 200 4.50 16.67 13.40
N ILE A 201 4.25 15.48 13.93
CA ILE A 201 3.03 15.13 14.66
C ILE A 201 2.89 16.00 15.91
N ASP A 202 3.93 16.10 16.73
CA ASP A 202 3.93 16.90 17.96
C ASP A 202 3.73 18.40 17.69
N ASN A 203 4.20 18.88 16.52
CA ASN A 203 3.98 20.25 16.06
C ASN A 203 2.57 20.50 15.48
N GLY A 204 1.75 19.45 15.32
CA GLY A 204 0.42 19.53 14.72
C GLY A 204 0.44 19.73 13.20
N TRP A 205 1.55 19.43 12.54
CA TRP A 205 1.69 19.55 11.09
C TRP A 205 1.18 18.29 10.37
N ILE A 206 1.19 17.16 11.07
CA ILE A 206 0.53 15.92 10.65
C ILE A 206 -0.62 15.66 11.61
N ILE A 207 -1.82 15.49 11.08
CA ILE A 207 -3.03 15.18 11.85
C ILE A 207 -3.75 13.98 11.24
N ALA A 208 -4.55 13.29 12.05
CA ALA A 208 -5.42 12.21 11.57
C ALA A 208 -6.88 12.70 11.50
N TYR A 209 -7.56 12.45 10.38
CA TYR A 209 -8.99 12.70 10.20
C TYR A 209 -9.44 14.09 10.68
N ARG A 210 -8.75 15.17 10.25
CA ARG A 210 -9.03 16.55 10.72
C ARG A 210 -8.99 16.72 12.25
N GLY A 211 -8.16 15.93 12.94
CA GLY A 211 -8.06 15.90 14.39
C GLY A 211 -9.03 14.93 15.08
N GLN A 212 -9.79 14.16 14.31
CA GLN A 212 -10.74 13.15 14.81
C GLN A 212 -10.23 11.72 14.60
N GLY A 213 -8.92 11.53 14.68
CA GLY A 213 -8.30 10.22 14.51
C GLY A 213 -7.03 10.05 15.34
N VAL A 214 -6.49 8.86 15.28
CA VAL A 214 -5.20 8.46 15.87
C VAL A 214 -4.25 8.12 14.74
N LEU A 215 -3.04 8.67 14.79
CA LEU A 215 -1.96 8.31 13.87
C LEU A 215 -1.24 7.06 14.36
N HIS A 216 -0.91 6.16 13.44
CA HIS A 216 -0.09 4.98 13.69
C HIS A 216 1.21 5.10 12.90
N LEU A 217 2.32 5.04 13.62
CA LEU A 217 3.66 5.20 13.07
C LEU A 217 4.50 3.99 13.46
N ASP A 218 5.00 3.25 12.47
CA ASP A 218 5.86 2.09 12.66
C ASP A 218 7.07 2.10 11.73
N TYR A 219 8.12 1.37 12.11
CA TYR A 219 9.30 1.11 11.29
C TYR A 219 9.60 -0.40 11.30
N ASP A 220 9.84 -0.97 10.11
CA ASP A 220 10.19 -2.39 9.95
C ASP A 220 9.13 -3.36 10.52
N VAL A 221 7.87 -2.90 10.66
CA VAL A 221 6.73 -3.71 11.11
C VAL A 221 5.77 -3.96 9.96
N THR A 222 5.11 -2.90 9.47
CA THR A 222 4.15 -3.02 8.37
C THR A 222 4.87 -3.21 7.03
N ASN A 223 5.95 -2.45 6.81
CA ASN A 223 6.80 -2.53 5.63
C ASN A 223 8.26 -2.73 6.05
N PRO A 224 8.90 -3.89 5.73
CA PRO A 224 10.28 -4.15 6.11
C PRO A 224 11.26 -3.08 5.59
N GLY A 225 12.15 -2.61 6.48
CA GLY A 225 13.14 -1.57 6.19
C GLY A 225 12.59 -0.17 5.93
N ARG A 226 11.30 0.06 6.15
CA ARG A 226 10.60 1.32 5.83
C ARG A 226 9.79 1.84 7.01
N THR A 227 9.56 3.16 7.02
CA THR A 227 8.67 3.83 7.95
C THR A 227 7.26 3.90 7.33
N THR A 228 6.24 3.50 8.09
CA THR A 228 4.84 3.53 7.65
C THR A 228 4.03 4.45 8.56
N LEU A 229 3.31 5.39 7.96
CA LEU A 229 2.37 6.27 8.65
C LEU A 229 0.95 6.05 8.11
N THR A 230 0.04 5.69 9.01
CA THR A 230 -1.39 5.49 8.75
C THR A 230 -2.23 6.17 9.82
N ALA A 231 -3.55 6.13 9.69
CA ALA A 231 -4.47 6.65 10.69
C ALA A 231 -5.71 5.77 10.86
N THR A 232 -6.31 5.83 12.05
CA THR A 232 -7.66 5.31 12.32
C THR A 232 -8.54 6.43 12.85
N ALA A 233 -9.77 6.55 12.37
CA ALA A 233 -10.71 7.52 12.91
C ALA A 233 -11.13 7.14 14.34
N LEU A 234 -11.39 8.13 15.20
CA LEU A 234 -11.84 7.92 16.58
C LEU A 234 -13.20 7.21 16.65
N LEU A 235 -14.02 7.41 15.63
CA LEU A 235 -15.30 6.71 15.48
C LEU A 235 -15.14 5.22 15.15
N ASP A 236 -13.93 4.73 14.88
CA ASP A 236 -13.64 3.32 14.57
C ASP A 236 -14.68 2.70 13.62
N PRO A 237 -14.79 3.22 12.38
CA PRO A 237 -15.85 2.86 11.46
C PRO A 237 -15.73 1.41 11.02
N HIS A 238 -16.86 0.72 10.92
CA HIS A 238 -16.99 -0.54 10.21
C HIS A 238 -18.12 -0.42 9.16
N PRO A 239 -17.90 -0.75 7.88
CA PRO A 239 -16.61 -1.15 7.29
C PRO A 239 -15.53 -0.08 7.52
N ALA A 240 -14.29 -0.52 7.66
CA ALA A 240 -13.16 0.38 7.80
C ALA A 240 -13.10 1.35 6.62
N ASP A 241 -12.60 2.56 6.85
CA ASP A 241 -12.46 3.55 5.78
C ASP A 241 -11.53 3.02 4.68
N GLY A 242 -12.01 3.04 3.43
CA GLY A 242 -11.35 2.44 2.28
C GLY A 242 -11.59 0.94 2.08
N ALA A 243 -12.38 0.27 2.92
CA ALA A 243 -12.57 -1.18 2.86
C ALA A 243 -13.23 -1.67 1.55
N LEU A 244 -12.96 -2.93 1.21
CA LEU A 244 -13.71 -3.70 0.22
C LEU A 244 -14.69 -4.62 0.97
N VAL A 245 -15.96 -4.62 0.59
CA VAL A 245 -17.01 -5.43 1.21
C VAL A 245 -17.90 -6.09 0.15
N SER A 246 -18.52 -7.21 0.52
CA SER A 246 -19.52 -7.87 -0.31
C SER A 246 -20.78 -7.01 -0.46
N PRO A 247 -21.43 -7.02 -1.64
CA PRO A 247 -22.70 -6.34 -1.87
C PRO A 247 -23.87 -6.95 -1.07
N GLY A 248 -24.97 -6.21 -1.00
CA GLY A 248 -26.19 -6.59 -0.29
C GLY A 248 -26.35 -5.83 1.03
N GLN A 249 -26.72 -6.54 2.10
CA GLN A 249 -26.89 -5.93 3.42
C GLN A 249 -25.55 -5.66 4.09
N VAL A 250 -25.16 -4.39 4.12
CA VAL A 250 -23.94 -3.94 4.81
C VAL A 250 -24.34 -3.27 6.13
N THR A 251 -23.73 -3.69 7.23
CA THR A 251 -23.91 -3.01 8.52
C THR A 251 -22.80 -1.97 8.71
N LEU A 252 -23.21 -0.71 8.72
CA LEU A 252 -22.37 0.40 9.16
C LEU A 252 -22.40 0.43 10.69
N SER A 253 -21.25 0.52 11.35
CA SER A 253 -21.15 0.71 12.79
C SER A 253 -19.97 1.60 13.18
N TRP A 254 -20.06 2.19 14.36
CA TRP A 254 -19.07 3.15 14.88
C TRP A 254 -19.05 3.11 16.41
N THR A 255 -17.94 3.59 16.96
CA THR A 255 -17.76 3.87 18.39
C THR A 255 -18.22 5.29 18.69
N LEU A 256 -19.10 5.44 19.69
CA LEU A 256 -19.53 6.75 20.15
C LEU A 256 -18.45 7.42 21.01
N PRO A 257 -18.26 8.74 20.89
CA PRO A 257 -17.44 9.49 21.84
C PRO A 257 -18.06 9.47 23.24
N ASP A 258 -17.24 9.73 24.27
CA ASP A 258 -17.73 9.86 25.64
C ASP A 258 -18.70 11.05 25.77
N PRO A 259 -19.85 10.89 26.44
CA PRO A 259 -20.77 12.00 26.68
C PRO A 259 -20.14 13.01 27.65
N CYS A 260 -20.45 14.31 27.47
CA CYS A 260 -19.98 15.36 28.40
C CYS A 260 -20.41 15.11 29.85
N VAL A 261 -21.57 14.47 30.04
CA VAL A 261 -22.10 14.06 31.34
C VAL A 261 -22.24 12.54 31.34
N PRO A 262 -21.56 11.83 32.28
CA PRO A 262 -21.66 10.38 32.35
C PRO A 262 -23.11 9.90 32.46
N GLY A 263 -23.50 9.02 31.54
CA GLY A 263 -24.84 8.40 31.49
C GLY A 263 -25.86 9.10 30.58
N GLU A 264 -25.53 10.27 30.01
CA GLU A 264 -26.36 10.89 28.96
C GLU A 264 -26.13 10.18 27.61
N PRO A 265 -27.18 10.06 26.77
CA PRO A 265 -27.04 9.50 25.44
C PRO A 265 -26.26 10.45 24.52
N VAL A 266 -25.46 9.89 23.62
CA VAL A 266 -24.91 10.62 22.47
C VAL A 266 -25.80 10.31 21.28
N LEU A 267 -26.50 11.32 20.77
CA LEU A 267 -27.29 11.17 19.55
C LEU A 267 -26.37 11.27 18.34
N VAL A 268 -26.78 10.62 17.25
CA VAL A 268 -26.08 10.71 15.98
C VAL A 268 -27.04 10.92 14.81
N ASP A 269 -26.53 11.61 13.80
CA ASP A 269 -27.03 11.54 12.44
C ASP A 269 -26.07 10.70 11.61
N VAL A 270 -26.63 9.89 10.70
CA VAL A 270 -25.82 9.05 9.79
C VAL A 270 -26.28 9.32 8.38
N TYR A 271 -25.32 9.58 7.50
CA TYR A 271 -25.53 9.87 6.09
C TYR A 271 -24.87 8.78 5.25
N PHE A 272 -25.52 8.34 4.17
CA PHE A 272 -25.05 7.27 3.30
C PHE A 272 -25.43 7.55 1.84
N THR A 273 -24.45 7.51 0.94
CA THR A 273 -24.64 7.84 -0.49
C THR A 273 -23.52 7.26 -1.34
N ASP A 274 -23.75 7.08 -2.64
CA ASP A 274 -22.74 6.80 -3.66
C ASP A 274 -22.18 8.07 -4.33
N ASP A 275 -22.69 9.25 -3.95
CA ASP A 275 -22.24 10.56 -4.42
C ASP A 275 -21.41 11.27 -3.34
N TYR A 276 -20.08 11.24 -3.49
CA TYR A 276 -19.17 11.95 -2.59
C TYR A 276 -19.51 13.44 -2.44
N GLN A 277 -19.92 14.09 -3.53
CA GLN A 277 -20.17 15.53 -3.51
C GLN A 277 -21.40 15.88 -2.67
N ALA A 278 -22.37 14.98 -2.56
CA ALA A 278 -23.53 15.17 -1.69
C ALA A 278 -23.15 15.32 -0.21
N LEU A 279 -22.07 14.67 0.25
CA LEU A 279 -21.52 14.83 1.61
C LEU A 279 -20.62 16.05 1.75
N VAL A 280 -19.92 16.45 0.69
CA VAL A 280 -19.03 17.61 0.71
C VAL A 280 -19.82 18.92 0.66
N ASP A 281 -20.73 19.05 -0.30
CA ASP A 281 -21.57 20.25 -0.46
C ASP A 281 -22.66 20.31 0.59
N PHE A 282 -23.14 19.13 1.02
CA PHE A 282 -24.15 18.96 2.07
C PHE A 282 -25.41 19.83 1.85
N THR A 283 -25.81 20.00 0.58
CA THR A 283 -26.89 20.92 0.18
C THR A 283 -28.29 20.40 0.46
N ASN A 284 -28.47 19.07 0.51
CA ASN A 284 -29.74 18.42 0.81
C ASN A 284 -29.52 17.17 1.68
N PRO A 285 -29.15 17.35 2.96
CA PRO A 285 -28.75 16.23 3.83
C PRO A 285 -29.88 15.23 4.08
N GLU A 286 -31.14 15.67 4.08
CA GLU A 286 -32.31 14.80 4.25
C GLU A 286 -32.41 13.71 3.17
N ALA A 287 -31.84 13.93 1.98
CA ALA A 287 -31.86 12.95 0.88
C ALA A 287 -30.91 11.77 1.11
N ILE A 288 -29.88 11.95 1.92
CA ILE A 288 -28.83 10.95 2.18
C ILE A 288 -28.80 10.51 3.64
N GLN A 289 -29.66 11.07 4.49
CA GLN A 289 -29.74 10.73 5.91
C GLN A 289 -30.46 9.40 6.13
N VAL A 290 -29.79 8.45 6.77
CA VAL A 290 -30.33 7.13 7.11
C VAL A 290 -30.62 6.97 8.61
N VAL A 291 -30.01 7.79 9.46
CA VAL A 291 -30.32 7.91 10.89
C VAL A 291 -30.49 9.39 11.23
N SER A 292 -31.54 9.72 11.96
CA SER A 292 -31.85 11.10 12.37
C SER A 292 -31.99 11.20 13.89
N ALA A 293 -31.02 11.84 14.54
CA ALA A 293 -30.92 12.15 15.96
C ALA A 293 -31.25 10.97 16.89
N GLN A 294 -30.60 9.82 16.68
CA GLN A 294 -30.81 8.61 17.48
C GLN A 294 -29.55 8.20 18.25
N ASN A 295 -29.72 7.62 19.44
CA ASN A 295 -28.63 6.98 20.18
C ASN A 295 -28.46 5.53 19.69
N VAL A 296 -27.74 5.36 18.59
CA VAL A 296 -27.41 4.06 17.99
C VAL A 296 -25.94 4.03 17.60
N THR A 297 -25.37 2.82 17.52
CA THR A 297 -23.96 2.58 17.13
C THR A 297 -23.85 1.83 15.80
N SER A 298 -24.99 1.59 15.13
CA SER A 298 -25.01 0.87 13.86
C SER A 298 -26.29 1.12 13.06
N VAL A 299 -26.20 1.01 11.74
CA VAL A 299 -27.33 0.99 10.81
C VAL A 299 -27.04 0.04 9.64
N THR A 300 -28.05 -0.68 9.16
CA THR A 300 -27.92 -1.53 7.97
C THR A 300 -28.35 -0.76 6.73
N VAL A 301 -27.51 -0.80 5.70
CA VAL A 301 -27.74 -0.20 4.38
C VAL A 301 -27.74 -1.27 3.30
N GLN A 302 -28.25 -0.93 2.11
CA GLN A 302 -28.14 -1.78 0.91
C GLN A 302 -27.03 -1.24 0.03
N ALA A 303 -26.07 -2.10 -0.29
CA ALA A 303 -24.96 -1.77 -1.18
C ALA A 303 -25.07 -2.58 -2.47
N GLU A 304 -25.01 -1.88 -3.60
CA GLU A 304 -24.97 -2.50 -4.93
C GLU A 304 -23.53 -2.91 -5.28
N ARG A 305 -23.40 -3.92 -6.13
CA ARG A 305 -22.09 -4.38 -6.62
C ARG A 305 -21.40 -3.33 -7.49
N LYS A 306 -20.07 -3.32 -7.48
CA LYS A 306 -19.19 -2.41 -8.24
C LYS A 306 -19.48 -0.93 -7.98
N THR A 307 -19.91 -0.62 -6.76
CA THR A 307 -20.29 0.73 -6.36
C THR A 307 -19.48 1.17 -5.16
N ARG A 308 -18.89 2.35 -5.25
CA ARG A 308 -18.24 3.01 -4.13
C ARG A 308 -19.29 3.80 -3.36
N TYR A 309 -19.34 3.57 -2.05
CA TYR A 309 -20.19 4.31 -1.14
C TYR A 309 -19.37 5.21 -0.23
N TYR A 310 -20.04 6.24 0.28
CA TYR A 310 -19.54 7.23 1.20
C TYR A 310 -20.54 7.41 2.33
N TRP A 311 -20.05 7.59 3.54
CA TRP A 311 -20.89 7.79 4.70
C TRP A 311 -20.20 8.62 5.77
N ALA A 312 -20.99 9.26 6.61
CA ALA A 312 -20.49 10.08 7.70
C ALA A 312 -21.41 9.93 8.92
N VAL A 313 -20.84 10.15 10.10
CA VAL A 313 -21.56 10.12 11.37
C VAL A 313 -21.31 11.43 12.09
N ASP A 314 -22.37 12.20 12.26
CA ASP A 314 -22.33 13.42 13.05
C ASP A 314 -22.77 13.09 14.47
N THR A 315 -22.02 13.58 15.46
CA THR A 315 -22.25 13.24 16.87
C THR A 315 -22.68 14.47 17.66
N TYR A 316 -23.70 14.33 18.50
CA TYR A 316 -24.22 15.40 19.33
C TYR A 316 -23.67 15.26 20.75
N VAL A 317 -22.48 15.83 20.97
CA VAL A 317 -21.80 15.80 22.26
C VAL A 317 -21.89 17.18 22.92
N GLY A 318 -22.78 17.31 23.91
CA GLY A 318 -22.93 18.51 24.74
C GLY A 318 -24.04 19.48 24.31
N SER A 319 -24.41 19.54 23.03
CA SER A 319 -25.53 20.32 22.51
C SER A 319 -26.31 19.55 21.46
N GLU A 320 -27.64 19.51 21.57
CA GLU A 320 -28.53 18.90 20.57
C GLU A 320 -28.64 19.73 19.27
N ASN A 321 -28.12 20.97 19.26
CA ASN A 321 -28.24 21.88 18.11
C ASN A 321 -26.89 22.19 17.45
N ASP A 322 -25.79 21.57 17.91
CA ASP A 322 -24.45 21.84 17.44
C ASP A 322 -23.67 20.51 17.34
N PRO A 323 -23.91 19.73 16.28
CA PRO A 323 -23.22 18.46 16.09
C PRO A 323 -21.74 18.67 15.79
N ILE A 324 -20.93 17.74 16.28
CA ILE A 324 -19.56 17.56 15.81
C ILE A 324 -19.63 16.78 14.50
N TYR A 325 -19.26 17.43 13.40
CA TYR A 325 -19.24 16.81 12.08
C TYR A 325 -18.17 15.74 11.97
N GLY A 326 -18.58 14.52 11.64
CA GLY A 326 -17.66 13.40 11.48
C GLY A 326 -16.84 13.49 10.20
N PRO A 327 -15.73 12.72 10.11
CA PRO A 327 -15.08 12.48 8.83
C PRO A 327 -16.00 11.69 7.87
N ILE A 328 -15.71 11.83 6.57
CA ILE A 328 -16.34 11.03 5.52
C ILE A 328 -15.54 9.74 5.38
N PHE A 329 -16.21 8.60 5.53
CA PHE A 329 -15.69 7.27 5.29
C PHE A 329 -16.13 6.75 3.93
N THR A 330 -15.34 5.87 3.32
CA THR A 330 -15.70 5.20 2.06
C THR A 330 -15.53 3.69 2.16
N PHE A 331 -16.27 2.95 1.35
CA PHE A 331 -15.97 1.55 1.04
C PHE A 331 -16.36 1.23 -0.41
N LEU A 332 -15.69 0.25 -1.01
CA LEU A 332 -16.10 -0.34 -2.29
C LEU A 332 -16.93 -1.59 -2.01
N SER A 333 -18.12 -1.66 -2.61
CA SER A 333 -18.97 -2.84 -2.59
C SER A 333 -18.74 -3.63 -3.88
N ASP A 334 -18.12 -4.81 -3.80
CA ASP A 334 -17.86 -5.68 -4.95
C ASP A 334 -17.72 -7.14 -4.50
N ASN A 335 -17.64 -8.06 -5.47
CA ASN A 335 -17.32 -9.47 -5.22
C ASN A 335 -15.96 -9.59 -4.50
N LEU A 336 -15.91 -10.37 -3.42
CA LEU A 336 -14.64 -10.66 -2.74
C LEU A 336 -13.93 -11.84 -3.40
N VAL A 337 -12.60 -11.86 -3.31
CA VAL A 337 -11.84 -13.03 -3.76
C VAL A 337 -12.14 -14.23 -2.84
N PRO A 338 -12.22 -15.47 -3.36
CA PRO A 338 -12.33 -16.65 -2.52
C PRO A 338 -11.16 -16.72 -1.54
N GLN A 339 -11.42 -16.96 -0.27
CA GLN A 339 -10.37 -17.21 0.71
C GLN A 339 -10.01 -18.68 0.67
N VAL A 340 -8.74 -18.97 0.41
CA VAL A 340 -8.20 -20.32 0.30
C VAL A 340 -7.21 -20.51 1.45
N ASP A 341 -7.39 -21.57 2.22
CA ASP A 341 -6.40 -22.12 3.15
C ASP A 341 -6.04 -23.51 2.62
N ALA A 342 -4.82 -23.67 2.10
CA ALA A 342 -4.30 -24.91 1.55
C ALA A 342 -3.89 -25.92 2.63
N GLY A 343 -3.95 -25.52 3.90
CA GLY A 343 -3.52 -26.29 5.06
C GLY A 343 -2.07 -25.99 5.47
N PRO A 344 -1.63 -26.52 6.63
CA PRO A 344 -0.28 -26.28 7.13
C PRO A 344 0.80 -27.00 6.32
N ASP A 345 2.02 -26.47 6.35
CA ASP A 345 3.20 -27.15 5.81
C ASP A 345 3.40 -28.54 6.41
N ILE A 346 3.85 -29.48 5.58
CA ILE A 346 3.93 -30.91 5.89
C ILE A 346 5.39 -31.37 5.89
N VAL A 347 5.74 -32.19 6.87
CA VAL A 347 6.98 -32.98 6.88
C VAL A 347 6.61 -34.46 6.83
N THR A 348 7.20 -35.20 5.89
CA THR A 348 6.93 -36.63 5.70
C THR A 348 8.16 -37.36 5.18
N TRP A 349 8.06 -38.67 4.94
CA TRP A 349 9.17 -39.48 4.45
C TRP A 349 8.72 -40.62 3.53
N LEU A 350 9.66 -41.13 2.74
CA LEU A 350 9.45 -42.28 1.86
C LEU A 350 9.51 -43.58 2.70
N GLU A 351 8.40 -44.29 2.84
CA GLU A 351 8.34 -45.56 3.58
C GLU A 351 8.78 -46.73 2.68
N GLY A 352 10.00 -46.65 2.13
CA GLY A 352 10.52 -47.62 1.16
C GLY A 352 9.88 -47.52 -0.24
N GLY A 353 9.12 -46.46 -0.51
CA GLY A 353 8.46 -46.19 -1.79
C GLY A 353 7.70 -44.85 -1.77
N PRO A 354 6.91 -44.56 -2.82
CA PRO A 354 6.11 -43.34 -2.87
C PRO A 354 5.20 -43.20 -1.66
N ARG A 355 5.07 -41.97 -1.16
CA ARG A 355 4.24 -41.62 -0.01
C ARG A 355 2.97 -40.92 -0.47
N THR A 356 1.81 -41.43 -0.06
CA THR A 356 0.53 -40.74 -0.27
C THR A 356 0.11 -40.02 1.01
N GLY A 357 -0.31 -38.77 0.89
CA GLY A 357 -0.85 -37.95 1.97
C GLY A 357 -2.10 -37.19 1.51
N ALA A 358 -2.96 -36.86 2.46
CA ALA A 358 -4.12 -36.01 2.21
C ALA A 358 -3.70 -34.53 2.19
N LEU A 359 -4.35 -33.75 1.33
CA LEU A 359 -4.41 -32.30 1.35
C LEU A 359 -5.81 -31.96 1.86
N ASP A 360 -5.87 -31.30 3.00
CA ASP A 360 -7.10 -30.94 3.72
C ASP A 360 -7.19 -29.42 3.71
N ALA A 361 -7.93 -28.90 2.73
CA ALA A 361 -7.99 -27.48 2.44
C ALA A 361 -9.37 -26.92 2.74
N THR A 362 -9.42 -25.65 3.10
CA THR A 362 -10.68 -24.94 3.32
C THR A 362 -10.78 -23.79 2.33
N VAL A 363 -11.86 -23.77 1.55
CA VAL A 363 -12.21 -22.63 0.70
C VAL A 363 -13.50 -22.01 1.21
N THR A 364 -13.48 -20.70 1.42
CA THR A 364 -14.67 -19.91 1.77
C THR A 364 -14.84 -18.77 0.79
N ASP A 365 -16.08 -18.50 0.41
CA ASP A 365 -16.45 -17.46 -0.54
C ASP A 365 -17.63 -16.65 0.00
N ASP A 366 -17.76 -15.40 -0.41
CA ASP A 366 -18.81 -14.51 0.07
C ASP A 366 -20.20 -14.80 -0.55
N GLY A 367 -20.25 -15.63 -1.59
CA GLY A 367 -21.47 -16.03 -2.27
C GLY A 367 -22.02 -14.99 -3.24
N THR A 368 -21.29 -13.91 -3.49
CA THR A 368 -21.70 -12.84 -4.41
C THR A 368 -21.71 -13.34 -5.86
N VAL A 369 -20.71 -14.13 -6.24
CA VAL A 369 -20.66 -14.86 -7.50
C VAL A 369 -20.48 -16.35 -7.21
N MET A 370 -21.42 -17.17 -7.65
CA MET A 370 -21.42 -18.62 -7.37
C MET A 370 -21.85 -19.42 -8.61
N PRO A 371 -21.42 -20.69 -8.75
CA PRO A 371 -20.52 -21.41 -7.84
C PRO A 371 -19.04 -21.11 -8.10
N TYR A 372 -18.18 -21.28 -7.08
CA TYR A 372 -16.74 -21.33 -7.29
C TYR A 372 -16.23 -22.71 -7.74
N THR A 373 -15.01 -22.73 -8.26
CA THR A 373 -14.27 -23.91 -8.72
C THR A 373 -12.88 -23.91 -8.09
N VAL A 374 -12.28 -25.08 -7.93
CA VAL A 374 -10.92 -25.20 -7.39
C VAL A 374 -10.00 -26.00 -8.30
N VAL A 375 -8.70 -25.71 -8.22
CA VAL A 375 -7.66 -26.49 -8.89
C VAL A 375 -6.36 -26.51 -8.08
N TRP A 376 -5.89 -27.71 -7.75
CA TRP A 376 -4.56 -27.96 -7.22
C TRP A 376 -3.51 -28.04 -8.34
N THR A 377 -2.37 -27.39 -8.14
CA THR A 377 -1.24 -27.41 -9.08
C THR A 377 0.08 -27.63 -8.37
N VAL A 378 0.98 -28.40 -9.00
CA VAL A 378 2.37 -28.53 -8.54
C VAL A 378 3.16 -27.31 -9.02
N LYS A 379 3.68 -26.49 -8.10
CA LYS A 379 4.53 -25.33 -8.42
C LYS A 379 5.99 -25.73 -8.51
N THR A 380 6.47 -26.50 -7.54
CA THR A 380 7.83 -27.03 -7.52
C THR A 380 7.82 -28.47 -7.02
N GLU A 381 8.69 -29.28 -7.60
CA GLU A 381 8.94 -30.67 -7.23
C GLU A 381 10.39 -31.04 -7.57
N PRO A 382 11.00 -32.06 -6.94
CA PRO A 382 12.40 -32.42 -7.16
C PRO A 382 12.72 -32.79 -8.61
N ALA A 383 11.90 -33.67 -9.21
CA ALA A 383 11.90 -33.95 -10.63
C ALA A 383 10.46 -33.99 -11.16
N LYS A 384 10.31 -33.68 -12.46
CA LYS A 384 9.00 -33.61 -13.09
C LYS A 384 8.24 -34.94 -12.96
N GLY A 385 7.05 -34.89 -12.37
CA GLY A 385 6.19 -36.05 -12.16
C GLY A 385 6.43 -36.81 -10.85
N ASP A 386 7.22 -36.26 -9.94
CA ASP A 386 7.39 -36.82 -8.61
C ASP A 386 6.19 -36.55 -7.70
N ALA A 387 5.42 -35.49 -7.96
CA ALA A 387 4.13 -35.23 -7.33
C ALA A 387 2.97 -35.56 -8.27
N MET A 388 2.00 -36.32 -7.76
CA MET A 388 0.77 -36.65 -8.48
C MET A 388 -0.45 -36.41 -7.58
N ILE A 389 -1.23 -35.39 -7.93
CA ILE A 389 -2.49 -35.06 -7.26
C ILE A 389 -3.60 -35.94 -7.85
N GLU A 390 -4.34 -36.66 -7.01
CA GLU A 390 -5.36 -37.63 -7.45
C GLU A 390 -6.56 -36.94 -8.10
N THR A 391 -7.15 -35.95 -7.41
CA THR A 391 -8.31 -35.20 -7.89
C THR A 391 -8.04 -33.70 -7.77
N PRO A 392 -7.38 -33.09 -8.77
CA PRO A 392 -6.97 -31.69 -8.66
C PRO A 392 -8.11 -30.70 -8.49
N ASN A 393 -9.33 -31.05 -8.91
CA ASN A 393 -10.49 -30.16 -8.84
C ASN A 393 -11.40 -30.40 -7.63
N ALA A 394 -10.87 -31.05 -6.58
CA ALA A 394 -11.53 -31.18 -5.29
C ALA A 394 -10.74 -30.35 -4.27
N GLU A 395 -11.44 -29.72 -3.32
CA GLU A 395 -10.81 -29.00 -2.20
C GLU A 395 -9.91 -29.98 -1.43
N ASP A 396 -10.52 -31.04 -0.91
CA ASP A 396 -9.80 -32.15 -0.27
C ASP A 396 -9.42 -33.21 -1.30
N THR A 397 -8.14 -33.56 -1.32
CA THR A 397 -7.60 -34.55 -2.24
C THR A 397 -6.42 -35.28 -1.64
N ASN A 398 -5.84 -36.23 -2.38
CA ASN A 398 -4.57 -36.84 -1.99
C ASN A 398 -3.48 -36.47 -3.00
N VAL A 399 -2.25 -36.42 -2.51
CA VAL A 399 -1.04 -36.32 -3.32
C VAL A 399 -0.14 -37.52 -3.06
N MET A 400 0.39 -38.11 -4.14
CA MET A 400 1.46 -39.09 -4.10
C MET A 400 2.79 -38.41 -4.40
N LEU A 401 3.80 -38.67 -3.56
CA LEU A 401 5.14 -38.10 -3.62
C LEU A 401 6.16 -39.22 -3.80
N ALA A 402 6.94 -39.18 -4.88
CA ALA A 402 7.81 -40.30 -5.28
C ALA A 402 9.28 -40.15 -4.88
N ALA A 403 9.72 -38.96 -4.48
CA ALA A 403 11.12 -38.66 -4.20
C ALA A 403 11.28 -37.82 -2.92
N THR A 404 12.49 -37.79 -2.39
CA THR A 404 12.86 -36.87 -1.30
C THR A 404 13.11 -35.47 -1.85
N GLY A 405 12.84 -34.47 -1.04
CA GLY A 405 13.03 -33.08 -1.37
C GLY A 405 11.81 -32.24 -1.02
N GLN A 406 11.82 -31.00 -1.49
CA GLN A 406 10.75 -30.05 -1.25
C GLN A 406 9.76 -30.04 -2.41
N TYR A 407 8.48 -30.02 -2.06
CA TYR A 407 7.36 -29.84 -2.97
C TYR A 407 6.58 -28.59 -2.54
N VAL A 408 6.13 -27.79 -3.51
CA VAL A 408 5.19 -26.70 -3.27
C VAL A 408 3.96 -26.95 -4.12
N LEU A 409 2.82 -27.14 -3.48
CA LEU A 409 1.52 -27.36 -4.11
C LEU A 409 0.63 -26.16 -3.83
N GLN A 410 -0.05 -25.64 -4.84
CA GLN A 410 -0.93 -24.49 -4.70
C GLN A 410 -2.36 -24.88 -5.05
N LEU A 411 -3.31 -24.53 -4.18
CA LEU A 411 -4.73 -24.53 -4.46
C LEU A 411 -5.14 -23.14 -4.97
N ALA A 412 -5.85 -23.10 -6.09
CA ALA A 412 -6.50 -21.90 -6.58
C ALA A 412 -8.01 -22.10 -6.58
N ALA A 413 -8.76 -21.16 -6.02
CA ALA A 413 -10.21 -21.12 -6.08
C ALA A 413 -10.67 -19.93 -6.93
N PHE A 414 -11.61 -20.15 -7.84
CA PHE A 414 -12.16 -19.16 -8.76
C PHE A 414 -13.68 -19.15 -8.67
N ASP A 415 -14.26 -18.02 -8.27
CA ASP A 415 -15.72 -17.81 -8.10
C ASP A 415 -16.47 -17.48 -9.40
N GLY A 416 -15.74 -17.22 -10.49
CA GLY A 416 -16.31 -16.73 -11.75
C GLY A 416 -15.83 -15.34 -12.15
N GLU A 417 -15.21 -14.61 -11.22
CA GLU A 417 -14.68 -13.25 -11.41
C GLU A 417 -13.27 -13.09 -10.83
N TYR A 418 -13.02 -13.55 -9.61
CA TYR A 418 -11.74 -13.44 -8.92
C TYR A 418 -11.15 -14.78 -8.48
N ILE A 419 -9.82 -14.82 -8.36
CA ILE A 419 -9.06 -16.01 -7.98
C ILE A 419 -8.39 -15.76 -6.64
N GLY A 420 -8.68 -16.60 -5.66
CA GLY A 420 -7.89 -16.76 -4.44
C GLY A 420 -6.92 -17.93 -4.57
N THR A 421 -5.76 -17.84 -3.93
CA THR A 421 -4.78 -18.93 -3.93
C THR A 421 -4.08 -19.05 -2.60
N ASP A 422 -3.74 -20.28 -2.23
CA ASP A 422 -2.81 -20.56 -1.14
C ASP A 422 -1.97 -21.80 -1.45
N ALA A 423 -0.81 -21.93 -0.81
CA ALA A 423 0.14 -23.00 -1.09
C ALA A 423 0.65 -23.70 0.18
N VAL A 424 0.85 -25.01 0.05
CA VAL A 424 1.46 -25.85 1.07
C VAL A 424 2.85 -26.30 0.63
N THR A 425 3.80 -26.24 1.55
CA THR A 425 5.15 -26.80 1.38
C THR A 425 5.22 -28.17 2.02
N ILE A 426 5.68 -29.16 1.26
CA ILE A 426 5.88 -30.53 1.73
C ILE A 426 7.35 -30.90 1.63
N ASN A 427 8.00 -31.14 2.77
CA ASN A 427 9.37 -31.65 2.83
C ASN A 427 9.37 -33.17 3.05
N VAL A 428 9.92 -33.89 2.08
CA VAL A 428 9.97 -35.36 2.07
C VAL A 428 11.39 -35.84 2.33
N TYR A 429 11.57 -36.65 3.38
CA TYR A 429 12.86 -37.22 3.79
C TYR A 429 12.95 -38.71 3.48
N ASN A 430 14.14 -39.31 3.63
CA ASN A 430 14.30 -40.73 3.33
C ASN A 430 13.64 -41.62 4.38
N ASN A 431 13.61 -41.15 5.64
CA ASN A 431 13.19 -41.94 6.78
C ASN A 431 12.61 -41.03 7.87
N PRO A 432 11.88 -41.60 8.86
CA PRO A 432 11.23 -40.80 9.89
C PRO A 432 12.20 -40.07 10.83
N CYS A 433 13.45 -40.55 10.97
CA CYS A 433 14.44 -39.88 11.81
C CYS A 433 14.95 -38.59 11.16
N GLU A 434 15.30 -38.62 9.87
CA GLU A 434 15.65 -37.42 9.11
C GLU A 434 14.51 -36.38 9.13
N ALA A 435 13.28 -36.85 8.97
CA ALA A 435 12.08 -36.00 9.05
C ALA A 435 11.90 -35.39 10.46
N ALA A 436 12.16 -36.15 11.52
CA ALA A 436 12.09 -35.61 12.88
C ALA A 436 13.18 -34.56 13.11
N GLN A 437 14.42 -34.84 12.67
CA GLN A 437 15.58 -33.97 12.82
C GLN A 437 15.42 -32.63 12.07
N SER A 438 14.60 -32.57 11.02
CA SER A 438 14.37 -31.34 10.28
C SER A 438 13.43 -30.35 10.97
N LEU A 439 12.73 -30.77 12.03
CA LEU A 439 11.76 -29.92 12.71
C LEU A 439 12.50 -28.88 13.58
N PRO A 440 12.06 -27.59 13.61
CA PRO A 440 12.73 -26.51 14.35
C PRO A 440 12.87 -26.74 15.87
N GLY A 441 12.09 -27.67 16.44
CA GLY A 441 12.10 -28.00 17.87
C GLY A 441 12.65 -29.39 18.19
N TYR A 442 13.30 -30.07 17.24
CA TYR A 442 13.82 -31.41 17.48
C TYR A 442 14.96 -31.38 18.51
N VAL A 443 14.81 -32.21 19.53
CA VAL A 443 15.85 -32.47 20.53
C VAL A 443 16.12 -33.98 20.50
N PRO A 444 17.37 -34.42 20.23
CA PRO A 444 17.72 -35.83 20.28
C PRO A 444 17.35 -36.43 21.64
N PRO A 445 16.79 -37.65 21.68
CA PRO A 445 16.59 -38.35 22.94
C PRO A 445 17.90 -38.45 23.73
N VAL A 446 17.83 -38.21 25.04
CA VAL A 446 19.01 -38.37 25.89
C VAL A 446 19.45 -39.84 25.86
N GLY A 447 20.68 -40.08 25.40
CA GLY A 447 21.25 -41.42 25.29
C GLY A 447 21.13 -42.05 23.90
N ASP A 448 20.59 -41.35 22.90
CA ASP A 448 20.76 -41.70 21.49
C ASP A 448 22.21 -41.38 21.10
N LEU A 449 23.08 -42.40 21.12
CA LEU A 449 24.52 -42.25 20.92
C LEU A 449 24.90 -42.40 19.46
N ASN A 450 24.06 -43.06 18.65
CA ASN A 450 24.32 -43.29 17.23
C ASN A 450 23.59 -42.31 16.29
N GLY A 451 22.67 -41.50 16.82
CA GLY A 451 21.91 -40.48 16.09
C GLY A 451 20.78 -41.05 15.23
N ASP A 452 20.25 -42.23 15.56
CA ASP A 452 19.17 -42.90 14.80
C ASP A 452 17.74 -42.54 15.28
N CYS A 453 17.64 -41.54 16.15
CA CYS A 453 16.42 -41.04 16.78
C CYS A 453 15.76 -42.04 17.74
N ARG A 454 16.45 -43.10 18.15
CA ARG A 454 15.97 -44.07 19.13
C ARG A 454 17.02 -44.22 20.25
N VAL A 455 16.58 -44.81 21.35
CA VAL A 455 17.48 -45.25 22.42
C VAL A 455 17.20 -46.73 22.62
N ASP A 456 18.11 -47.57 22.14
CA ASP A 456 17.94 -49.01 22.16
C ASP A 456 19.23 -49.77 22.54
N GLU A 457 19.25 -51.07 22.20
CA GLU A 457 20.36 -51.95 22.53
C GLU A 457 21.66 -51.55 21.83
N LEU A 458 21.58 -50.92 20.65
CA LEU A 458 22.76 -50.45 19.92
C LEU A 458 23.39 -49.26 20.66
N ASP A 459 22.59 -48.35 21.20
CA ASP A 459 23.10 -47.26 22.05
C ASP A 459 23.73 -47.79 23.32
N ARG A 460 23.10 -48.80 23.95
CA ARG A 460 23.69 -49.44 25.13
C ARG A 460 25.03 -50.10 24.77
N ALA A 461 25.11 -50.80 23.66
CA ALA A 461 26.35 -51.45 23.22
C ALA A 461 27.45 -50.41 22.96
N LEU A 462 27.13 -49.28 22.33
CA LEU A 462 28.08 -48.16 22.16
C LEU A 462 28.53 -47.59 23.50
N LEU A 463 27.60 -47.40 24.44
CA LEU A 463 27.94 -46.95 25.78
C LEU A 463 28.83 -47.95 26.52
N GLU A 464 28.56 -49.26 26.38
CA GLU A 464 29.34 -50.35 26.96
C GLU A 464 30.73 -50.48 26.31
N GLU A 465 30.85 -50.26 25.00
CA GLU A 465 32.11 -50.28 24.25
C GLU A 465 33.05 -49.16 24.70
N HIS A 466 32.51 -47.95 24.85
CA HIS A 466 33.25 -46.77 25.30
C HIS A 466 33.21 -46.61 26.84
N TRP A 467 32.74 -47.62 27.56
CA TRP A 467 32.59 -47.55 29.00
C TRP A 467 33.96 -47.46 29.69
N LEU A 468 34.12 -46.44 30.54
CA LEU A 468 35.39 -46.10 31.22
C LEU A 468 36.51 -45.60 30.31
N GLU A 469 36.23 -45.26 29.04
CA GLU A 469 37.18 -44.46 28.27
C GLU A 469 37.41 -43.11 28.96
N ASP A 470 38.68 -42.78 29.17
CA ASP A 470 39.12 -41.57 29.86
C ASP A 470 39.98 -40.75 28.90
N SER A 471 39.47 -39.59 28.50
CA SER A 471 40.13 -38.63 27.61
C SER A 471 40.80 -37.49 28.38
N THR A 472 40.98 -37.62 29.70
CA THR A 472 41.70 -36.63 30.49
C THR A 472 43.15 -36.48 30.00
N LEU A 473 43.57 -35.23 29.87
CA LEU A 473 44.99 -34.93 29.64
C LEU A 473 45.76 -35.37 30.89
N THR A 474 46.62 -36.35 30.71
CA THR A 474 47.43 -36.91 31.80
C THR A 474 48.79 -36.21 31.93
N ASP A 475 49.12 -35.31 31.00
CA ASP A 475 50.35 -34.53 31.01
C ASP A 475 50.16 -33.17 31.69
N ASP A 476 51.10 -32.82 32.58
CA ASP A 476 51.13 -31.53 33.29
C ASP A 476 51.33 -30.32 32.35
N TRP A 477 51.79 -30.56 31.12
CA TRP A 477 51.95 -29.55 30.06
C TRP A 477 51.57 -30.14 28.70
N PHE A 478 50.35 -29.85 28.24
CA PHE A 478 49.88 -30.21 26.91
C PHE A 478 50.01 -29.01 25.96
N ALA A 479 50.84 -29.12 24.93
CA ALA A 479 51.02 -28.08 23.92
C ALA A 479 50.01 -28.28 22.77
N VAL A 480 49.30 -27.22 22.40
CA VAL A 480 48.32 -27.20 21.30
C VAL A 480 48.99 -26.52 20.11
N GLU A 481 49.09 -27.19 18.96
CA GLU A 481 49.52 -26.59 17.69
C GLU A 481 48.36 -25.95 16.93
#